data_AF-A0A3C1LI28-F1
#
_entry.id   AF-A0A3C1LI28-F1
#
_cell.length_a   1.000
_cell.length_b   1.000
_cell.length_c   1.000
_cell.angle_alpha   90.00
_cell.angle_beta   90.00
_cell.angle_gamma   90.00
#
_symmetry.space_group_name_H-M   'P 1'
#
loop_
_entity.id
_entity.type
_entity.pdbx_description
1 polymer ?
#
loop_
_entity_poly.entity_id
_entity_poly.type
_entity_poly.pdbx_seq_one_letter_code
_entity_poly.pdbx_strand_id
1 'polypeptide(L)'
;MMLFSKMPRYLQFIVSTLAIMLAIMLLFRVAFIVVYEPVNTHWYELFDAMLLGFRYDARMACIIGLLLFLLANIKPLHPLDAKLGAKIIHVLLWLVSITMVLFYVIDFANYAYLGQRVTASLLNYADDAAISASMVWQTYPVVSLLVGMLILVWLIRWWFVKNYDRCLAIPKTATKTQRIVSSIVAFLLMGWAVFGSANQYPLRWSDAFSFGNDYKASVA
;
A
#
# COMPACT_ATOMS: atom_id res chain seq x y z
N MET A 1 7.20 13.87 -18.14
CA MET A 1 8.13 12.87 -18.71
C MET A 1 9.62 13.26 -18.57
N MET A 2 10.00 14.54 -18.70
CA MET A 2 11.42 14.99 -18.66
C MET A 2 12.13 14.96 -17.28
N LEU A 3 11.40 15.00 -16.16
CA LEU A 3 12.00 14.92 -14.81
C LEU A 3 12.37 13.49 -14.42
N PHE A 4 11.55 12.52 -14.83
CA PHE A 4 11.73 11.10 -14.48
C PHE A 4 12.98 10.51 -15.16
N SER A 5 13.29 10.93 -16.40
CA SER A 5 14.44 10.44 -17.15
C SER A 5 15.79 10.88 -16.61
N LYS A 6 15.85 11.96 -15.81
CA LYS A 6 17.07 12.49 -15.20
C LYS A 6 17.38 11.88 -13.83
N MET A 7 16.46 11.11 -13.26
CA MET A 7 16.65 10.46 -11.96
C MET A 7 17.46 9.16 -12.09
N PRO A 8 18.27 8.80 -11.08
CA PRO A 8 18.88 7.48 -10.98
C PRO A 8 17.86 6.35 -11.11
N ARG A 9 18.23 5.27 -11.80
CA ARG A 9 17.35 4.12 -12.06
C ARG A 9 16.74 3.49 -10.79
N TYR A 10 17.46 3.47 -9.66
CA TYR A 10 16.91 2.94 -8.40
C TYR A 10 15.82 3.84 -7.81
N LEU A 11 15.93 5.16 -7.95
CA LEU A 11 14.86 6.08 -7.53
C LEU A 11 13.67 5.98 -8.45
N GLN A 12 13.88 5.85 -9.75
CA GLN A 12 12.79 5.59 -10.70
C GLN A 12 12.04 4.31 -10.32
N PHE A 13 12.78 3.25 -9.96
CA PHE A 13 12.21 1.99 -9.49
C PHE A 13 11.41 2.15 -8.18
N ILE A 14 11.94 2.88 -7.19
CA ILE A 14 11.21 3.13 -5.93
C ILE A 14 9.92 3.91 -6.21
N VAL A 15 10.01 5.03 -6.93
CA VAL A 15 8.84 5.89 -7.21
C VAL A 15 7.79 5.14 -8.03
N SER A 16 8.19 4.34 -9.02
CA SER A 16 7.21 3.55 -9.78
C SER A 16 6.62 2.39 -8.97
N THR A 17 7.39 1.80 -8.05
CA THR A 17 6.87 0.79 -7.11
C THR A 17 5.82 1.41 -6.19
N LEU A 18 6.10 2.60 -5.63
CA LEU A 18 5.14 3.37 -4.84
C LEU A 18 3.86 3.68 -5.62
N ALA A 19 3.99 4.13 -6.87
CA ALA A 19 2.85 4.42 -7.73
C ALA A 19 1.98 3.18 -7.99
N ILE A 20 2.61 2.01 -8.24
CA ILE A 20 1.88 0.75 -8.39
C ILE A 20 1.13 0.39 -7.10
N MET A 21 1.79 0.49 -5.94
CA MET A 21 1.17 0.22 -4.64
C MET A 21 -0.03 1.13 -4.37
N LEU A 22 0.14 2.43 -4.57
CA LEU A 22 -0.93 3.43 -4.42
C LEU A 22 -2.09 3.18 -5.37
N ALA A 23 -1.82 2.83 -6.63
CA ALA A 23 -2.87 2.49 -7.58
C ALA A 23 -3.65 1.26 -7.14
N ILE A 24 -2.99 0.21 -6.65
CA ILE A 24 -3.67 -1.00 -6.17
C ILE A 24 -4.49 -0.70 -4.91
N MET A 25 -3.96 0.05 -3.93
CA MET A 25 -4.71 0.44 -2.73
C MET A 25 -5.94 1.29 -3.06
N LEU A 26 -5.78 2.24 -3.99
CA LEU A 26 -6.89 3.05 -4.49
C LEU A 26 -7.95 2.18 -5.20
N LEU A 27 -7.54 1.19 -5.99
CA LEU A 27 -8.46 0.24 -6.63
C LEU A 27 -9.24 -0.57 -5.59
N PHE A 28 -8.58 -1.08 -4.55
CA PHE A 28 -9.28 -1.76 -3.46
C PHE A 28 -10.24 -0.83 -2.73
N ARG A 29 -9.87 0.44 -2.51
CA ARG A 29 -10.75 1.44 -1.89
C ARG A 29 -11.97 1.75 -2.75
N VAL A 30 -11.79 1.91 -4.06
CA VAL A 30 -12.91 2.08 -4.99
C VAL A 30 -13.79 0.83 -5.02
N ALA A 31 -13.19 -0.37 -5.07
CA ALA A 31 -13.94 -1.61 -4.98
C ALA A 31 -14.76 -1.71 -3.68
N PHE A 32 -14.20 -1.25 -2.56
CA PHE A 32 -14.93 -1.19 -1.30
C PHE A 32 -16.16 -0.29 -1.39
N ILE A 33 -16.00 0.92 -1.93
CA ILE A 33 -17.13 1.85 -2.09
C ILE A 33 -18.22 1.22 -2.95
N VAL A 34 -17.85 0.66 -4.11
CA VAL A 34 -18.81 0.03 -5.05
C VAL A 34 -19.56 -1.14 -4.42
N VAL A 35 -18.91 -1.94 -3.58
CA VAL A 35 -19.52 -3.15 -2.97
C VAL A 35 -20.40 -2.80 -1.76
N TYR A 36 -20.04 -1.78 -0.99
CA TYR A 36 -20.67 -1.47 0.31
C TYR A 36 -21.31 -0.08 0.37
N GLU A 37 -21.64 0.53 -0.77
CA GLU A 37 -22.26 1.86 -0.84
C GLU A 37 -23.60 1.92 -0.07
N PRO A 38 -23.80 2.85 0.88
CA PRO A 38 -25.07 3.04 1.56
C PRO A 38 -26.10 3.68 0.64
N VAL A 39 -27.37 3.28 0.81
CA VAL A 39 -28.50 3.90 0.13
C VAL A 39 -28.52 5.41 0.48
N ASN A 40 -28.44 6.27 -0.55
CA ASN A 40 -28.43 7.74 -0.48
C ASN A 40 -27.08 8.42 -0.19
N THR A 41 -25.93 7.78 -0.41
CA THR A 41 -24.63 8.49 -0.40
C THR A 41 -24.23 8.88 -1.82
N HIS A 42 -23.77 10.11 -2.02
CA HIS A 42 -23.24 10.55 -3.31
C HIS A 42 -21.70 10.56 -3.32
N TRP A 43 -21.11 10.29 -4.49
CA TRP A 43 -19.65 10.19 -4.63
C TRP A 43 -18.89 11.45 -4.22
N TYR A 44 -19.49 12.64 -4.43
CA TYR A 44 -18.87 13.91 -4.04
C TYR A 44 -18.75 14.06 -2.51
N GLU A 45 -19.63 13.42 -1.75
CA GLU A 45 -19.61 13.46 -0.27
C GLU A 45 -18.52 12.57 0.34
N LEU A 46 -17.99 11.64 -0.47
CA LEU A 46 -16.91 10.72 -0.12
C LEU A 46 -15.54 11.25 -0.53
N PHE A 47 -15.46 12.34 -1.30
CA PHE A 47 -14.19 12.81 -1.85
C PHE A 47 -13.16 13.13 -0.76
N ASP A 48 -13.57 13.82 0.31
CA ASP A 48 -12.69 14.16 1.43
C ASP A 48 -12.21 12.90 2.19
N ALA A 49 -13.10 11.92 2.36
CA ALA A 49 -12.76 10.63 2.96
C ALA A 49 -11.79 9.83 2.06
N MET A 50 -12.02 9.81 0.74
CA MET A 50 -11.11 9.19 -0.22
C MET A 50 -9.74 9.85 -0.23
N LEU A 51 -9.68 11.19 -0.14
CA LEU A 51 -8.43 11.93 -0.09
C LEU A 51 -7.68 11.65 1.21
N LEU A 52 -8.39 11.59 2.34
CA LEU A 52 -7.82 11.19 3.62
C LEU A 52 -7.28 9.76 3.56
N GLY A 53 -8.05 8.85 2.96
CA GLY A 53 -7.64 7.47 2.75
C GLY A 53 -6.40 7.32 1.88
N PHE A 54 -6.34 8.07 0.79
CA PHE A 54 -5.16 8.12 -0.06
C PHE A 54 -3.91 8.61 0.71
N ARG A 55 -4.05 9.48 1.71
CA ARG A 55 -2.93 9.90 2.58
C ARG A 55 -2.47 8.76 3.50
N TYR A 56 -3.38 7.94 4.02
CA TYR A 56 -3.01 6.73 4.77
C TYR A 56 -2.29 5.71 3.87
N ASP A 57 -2.79 5.51 2.66
CA ASP A 57 -2.16 4.63 1.66
C ASP A 57 -0.76 5.14 1.31
N ALA A 58 -0.61 6.45 1.09
CA ALA A 58 0.68 7.08 0.80
C ALA A 58 1.66 6.94 1.95
N ARG A 59 1.23 7.09 3.20
CA ARG A 59 2.06 6.83 4.37
C ARG A 59 2.59 5.39 4.34
N MET A 60 1.71 4.40 4.15
CA MET A 60 2.12 2.98 4.15
C MET A 60 3.06 2.65 2.99
N ALA A 61 2.75 3.13 1.79
CA ALA A 61 3.63 2.97 0.63
C ALA A 61 4.99 3.62 0.90
N CYS A 62 5.04 4.87 1.39
CA CYS A 62 6.29 5.59 1.62
C CYS A 62 7.15 4.99 2.74
N ILE A 63 6.57 4.33 3.76
CA ILE A 63 7.36 3.54 4.73
C ILE A 63 8.14 2.44 4.00
N ILE A 64 7.47 1.71 3.11
CA ILE A 64 8.11 0.67 2.29
C ILE A 64 9.12 1.31 1.32
N GLY A 65 8.79 2.44 0.70
CA GLY A 65 9.70 3.20 -0.16
C GLY A 65 10.98 3.64 0.54
N LEU A 66 10.89 4.10 1.78
CA LEU A 66 12.05 4.46 2.61
C LEU A 66 12.89 3.24 2.97
N LEU A 67 12.28 2.09 3.25
CA LEU A 67 12.99 0.83 3.45
C LEU A 67 13.77 0.43 2.18
N LEU A 68 13.14 0.51 1.02
CA LEU A 68 13.80 0.26 -0.27
C LEU A 68 14.94 1.25 -0.54
N PHE A 69 14.73 2.52 -0.20
CA PHE A 69 15.75 3.56 -0.31
C PHE A 69 16.96 3.24 0.58
N LEU A 70 16.74 2.80 1.82
CA LEU A 70 17.81 2.40 2.74
C LEU A 70 18.61 1.21 2.20
N LEU A 71 17.93 0.16 1.70
CA LEU A 71 18.57 -0.98 1.05
C LEU A 71 19.41 -0.56 -0.17
N ALA A 72 18.92 0.40 -0.97
CA ALA A 72 19.65 0.92 -2.12
C ALA A 72 20.93 1.69 -1.77
N ASN A 73 21.10 2.14 -0.53
CA ASN A 73 22.33 2.80 -0.09
C ASN A 73 23.41 1.81 0.39
N ILE A 74 23.06 0.54 0.60
CA ILE A 74 23.99 -0.50 1.07
C ILE A 74 24.44 -1.34 -0.14
N LYS A 75 25.73 -1.25 -0.52
CA LYS A 75 26.28 -1.88 -1.73
C LYS A 75 25.89 -3.37 -1.92
N PRO A 76 26.08 -4.29 -0.96
CA PRO A 76 25.70 -5.70 -1.13
C PRO A 76 24.18 -5.92 -1.20
N LEU A 77 23.38 -4.97 -0.73
CA LEU A 77 21.91 -5.03 -0.71
C LEU A 77 21.27 -4.17 -1.82
N HIS A 78 22.07 -3.55 -2.69
CA HIS A 78 21.56 -2.63 -3.69
C HIS A 78 20.58 -3.35 -4.64
N PRO A 79 19.29 -2.94 -4.72
CA PRO A 79 18.24 -3.69 -5.40
C PRO A 79 18.50 -4.04 -6.87
N LEU A 80 19.15 -3.13 -7.59
CA LEU A 80 19.39 -3.25 -9.05
C LEU A 80 20.84 -3.59 -9.42
N ASP A 81 21.77 -3.59 -8.46
CA ASP A 81 23.21 -3.71 -8.75
C ASP A 81 23.82 -4.96 -8.11
N ALA A 82 23.18 -5.55 -7.09
CA ALA A 82 23.65 -6.73 -6.38
C ALA A 82 22.65 -7.89 -6.48
N LYS A 83 23.15 -9.12 -6.69
CA LYS A 83 22.33 -10.33 -6.74
C LYS A 83 21.56 -10.58 -5.44
N LEU A 84 22.21 -10.34 -4.29
CA LEU A 84 21.59 -10.46 -2.98
C LEU A 84 20.48 -9.41 -2.78
N GLY A 85 20.76 -8.15 -3.12
CA GLY A 85 19.77 -7.07 -3.12
C GLY A 85 18.55 -7.36 -3.99
N ALA A 86 18.78 -7.88 -5.21
CA ALA A 86 17.72 -8.32 -6.11
C ALA A 86 16.84 -9.42 -5.48
N LYS A 87 17.44 -10.45 -4.85
CA LYS A 87 16.67 -11.50 -4.17
C LYS A 87 15.85 -10.95 -3.00
N ILE A 88 16.47 -10.13 -2.15
CA ILE A 88 15.82 -9.54 -0.98
C ILE A 88 14.62 -8.69 -1.40
N ILE A 89 14.77 -7.85 -2.44
CA ILE A 89 13.68 -6.98 -2.85
C ILE A 89 12.49 -7.75 -3.44
N HIS A 90 12.74 -8.82 -4.20
CA HIS A 90 11.68 -9.67 -4.71
C HIS A 90 10.93 -10.38 -3.59
N VAL A 91 11.65 -10.88 -2.57
CA VAL A 91 11.02 -11.49 -1.39
C VAL A 91 10.23 -10.46 -0.60
N LEU A 92 10.80 -9.28 -0.35
CA LEU A 92 10.14 -8.20 0.38
C LEU A 92 8.84 -7.75 -0.31
N LEU A 93 8.89 -7.47 -1.62
CA LEU A 93 7.71 -7.05 -2.38
C LEU A 93 6.66 -8.17 -2.48
N TRP A 94 7.09 -9.43 -2.51
CA TRP A 94 6.17 -10.57 -2.47
C TRP A 94 5.46 -10.67 -1.12
N LEU A 95 6.19 -10.54 -0.01
CA LEU A 95 5.61 -10.51 1.34
C LEU A 95 4.65 -9.33 1.50
N VAL A 96 5.05 -8.14 1.09
CA VAL A 96 4.18 -6.94 1.07
C VAL A 96 2.90 -7.21 0.28
N SER A 97 2.98 -7.85 -0.89
CA SER A 97 1.82 -8.19 -1.71
C SER A 97 0.87 -9.15 -0.99
N ILE A 98 1.41 -10.22 -0.37
CA ILE A 98 0.61 -11.19 0.40
C ILE A 98 -0.08 -10.50 1.56
N THR A 99 0.69 -9.76 2.37
CA THR A 99 0.18 -9.07 3.56
C THR A 99 -0.90 -8.07 3.17
N MET A 100 -0.66 -7.25 2.15
CA MET A 100 -1.63 -6.27 1.66
C MET A 100 -2.93 -6.94 1.21
N VAL A 101 -2.88 -7.94 0.33
CA VAL A 101 -4.09 -8.62 -0.15
C VAL A 101 -4.82 -9.34 1.00
N LEU A 102 -4.07 -9.98 1.90
CA LEU A 102 -4.65 -10.64 3.08
C LEU A 102 -5.44 -9.65 3.95
N PHE A 103 -4.86 -8.49 4.26
CA PHE A 103 -5.54 -7.46 5.04
C PHE A 103 -6.82 -6.97 4.33
N TYR A 104 -6.79 -6.70 3.03
CA TYR A 104 -8.00 -6.29 2.30
C TYR A 104 -9.06 -7.40 2.26
N VAL A 105 -8.68 -8.66 2.07
CA VAL A 105 -9.63 -9.79 2.08
C VAL A 105 -10.29 -9.93 3.45
N ILE A 106 -9.51 -9.91 4.53
CA ILE A 106 -10.03 -9.97 5.90
C ILE A 106 -10.92 -8.77 6.19
N ASP A 107 -10.51 -7.58 5.77
CA ASP A 107 -11.24 -6.35 6.03
C ASP A 107 -12.57 -6.27 5.28
N PHE A 108 -12.62 -6.74 4.02
CA PHE A 108 -13.88 -6.87 3.27
C PHE A 108 -14.80 -7.92 3.90
N ALA A 109 -14.26 -9.07 4.30
CA ALA A 109 -15.04 -10.11 4.97
C ALA A 109 -15.61 -9.59 6.30
N ASN A 110 -14.78 -8.94 7.12
CA ASN A 110 -15.18 -8.36 8.40
C ASN A 110 -16.28 -7.29 8.21
N TYR A 111 -16.10 -6.41 7.23
CA TYR A 111 -17.10 -5.38 6.94
C TYR A 111 -18.42 -5.98 6.43
N ALA A 112 -18.38 -7.03 5.61
CA ALA A 112 -19.58 -7.72 5.15
C ALA A 112 -20.39 -8.35 6.29
N TYR A 113 -19.73 -8.76 7.38
CA TYR A 113 -20.36 -9.45 8.51
C TYR A 113 -20.75 -8.51 9.66
N LEU A 114 -19.87 -7.58 10.03
CA LEU A 114 -20.07 -6.68 11.18
C LEU A 114 -20.47 -5.25 10.80
N GLY A 115 -20.38 -4.87 9.52
CA GLY A 115 -20.57 -3.48 9.08
C GLY A 115 -19.46 -2.54 9.57
N GLN A 116 -18.33 -3.07 10.00
CA GLN A 116 -17.21 -2.32 10.56
C GLN A 116 -15.88 -2.78 9.97
N ARG A 117 -14.93 -1.85 9.80
CA ARG A 117 -13.57 -2.15 9.37
C ARG A 117 -12.78 -2.85 10.47
N VAL A 118 -11.71 -3.53 10.07
CA VAL A 118 -10.80 -4.17 11.02
C VAL A 118 -10.09 -3.10 11.85
N THR A 119 -10.23 -3.19 13.17
CA THR A 119 -9.61 -2.29 14.14
C THR A 119 -8.77 -3.08 15.14
N ALA A 120 -7.94 -2.38 15.93
CA ALA A 120 -7.07 -3.03 16.92
C ALA A 120 -7.84 -3.80 18.00
N SER A 121 -9.12 -3.49 18.22
CA SER A 121 -9.98 -4.25 19.13
C SER A 121 -10.22 -5.69 18.65
N LEU A 122 -10.06 -5.99 17.37
CA LEU A 122 -10.17 -7.35 16.83
C LEU A 122 -9.13 -8.29 17.47
N LEU A 123 -7.96 -7.77 17.86
CA LEU A 123 -6.90 -8.52 18.53
C LEU A 123 -7.29 -8.90 19.97
N ASN A 124 -8.18 -8.14 20.61
CA ASN A 124 -8.69 -8.48 21.94
C ASN A 124 -9.60 -9.72 21.91
N TYR A 125 -10.13 -10.07 20.73
CA TYR A 125 -10.95 -11.26 20.51
C TYR A 125 -10.13 -12.41 19.92
N ALA A 126 -8.79 -12.32 19.89
CA ALA A 126 -7.93 -13.37 19.36
C ALA A 126 -8.04 -14.69 20.16
N ASP A 127 -8.32 -14.60 21.46
CA ASP A 127 -8.52 -15.78 22.31
C ASP A 127 -9.84 -16.52 21.96
N ASP A 128 -10.89 -15.78 21.62
CA ASP A 128 -12.15 -16.33 21.10
C ASP A 128 -12.12 -16.62 19.59
N ALA A 129 -11.05 -16.22 18.90
CA ALA A 129 -10.88 -16.42 17.47
C ALA A 129 -10.74 -17.90 17.13
N ALA A 130 -10.21 -18.73 18.04
CA ALA A 130 -10.16 -20.18 17.86
C ALA A 130 -11.56 -20.80 17.77
N ILE A 131 -12.52 -20.31 18.56
CA ILE A 131 -13.92 -20.75 18.53
C ILE A 131 -14.60 -20.19 17.27
N SER A 132 -14.37 -18.91 16.94
CA SER A 132 -14.94 -18.25 15.76
C SER A 132 -14.39 -18.78 14.43
N ALA A 133 -13.15 -19.29 14.40
CA ALA A 133 -12.53 -19.89 13.22
C ALA A 133 -13.29 -21.12 12.70
N SER A 134 -13.97 -21.85 13.59
CA SER A 134 -14.82 -22.98 13.20
C SER A 134 -16.03 -22.56 12.35
N MET A 135 -16.48 -21.31 12.49
CA MET A 135 -17.67 -20.77 11.81
C MET A 135 -17.33 -20.07 10.48
N VAL A 136 -16.04 -19.85 10.18
CA VAL A 136 -15.60 -19.16 8.96
C VAL A 136 -16.05 -19.89 7.70
N TRP A 137 -15.96 -21.22 7.70
CA TRP A 137 -16.40 -22.07 6.59
C TRP A 137 -17.92 -22.04 6.37
N GLN A 138 -18.70 -21.75 7.42
CA GLN A 138 -20.15 -21.65 7.33
C GLN A 138 -20.59 -20.26 6.84
N THR A 139 -19.80 -19.23 7.15
CA THR A 139 -20.16 -17.83 6.91
C THR A 139 -19.60 -17.30 5.59
N TYR A 140 -18.43 -17.77 5.15
CA TYR A 140 -17.73 -17.24 3.98
C TYR A 140 -17.36 -18.32 2.96
N PRO A 141 -17.35 -17.99 1.66
CA PRO A 141 -16.88 -18.89 0.62
C PRO A 141 -15.34 -18.96 0.61
N VAL A 142 -14.76 -19.62 1.62
CA VAL A 142 -13.31 -19.62 1.90
C VAL A 142 -12.47 -20.04 0.68
N VAL A 143 -12.88 -21.10 -0.04
CA VAL A 143 -12.15 -21.58 -1.22
C VAL A 143 -12.07 -20.50 -2.30
N SER A 144 -13.19 -19.81 -2.56
CA SER A 144 -13.26 -18.75 -3.57
C SER A 144 -12.43 -17.54 -3.17
N LEU A 145 -12.45 -17.16 -1.88
CA LEU A 145 -11.62 -16.09 -1.34
C LEU A 145 -10.12 -16.43 -1.45
N LEU A 146 -9.73 -17.67 -1.13
CA LEU A 146 -8.35 -18.12 -1.25
C LEU A 146 -7.87 -18.13 -2.70
N VAL A 147 -8.68 -18.63 -3.63
CA VAL A 147 -8.34 -18.62 -5.06
C VAL A 147 -8.21 -17.19 -5.57
N GLY A 148 -9.17 -16.31 -5.25
CA GLY A 148 -9.11 -14.90 -5.61
C GLY A 148 -7.87 -14.19 -5.04
N MET A 149 -7.55 -14.45 -3.78
CA MET A 149 -6.35 -13.93 -3.12
C MET A 149 -5.07 -14.38 -3.85
N LEU A 150 -4.93 -15.67 -4.18
CA LEU A 150 -3.76 -16.18 -4.89
C LEU A 150 -3.60 -15.54 -6.27
N ILE A 151 -4.70 -15.36 -7.01
CA ILE A 151 -4.70 -14.68 -8.31
C ILE A 151 -4.27 -13.22 -8.15
N LEU A 152 -4.80 -12.49 -7.17
CA LEU A 152 -4.44 -11.09 -6.91
C LEU A 152 -2.97 -10.95 -6.52
N VAL A 153 -2.46 -11.78 -5.62
CA VAL A 153 -1.04 -11.78 -5.23
C VAL A 153 -0.16 -12.06 -6.43
N TRP A 154 -0.54 -13.01 -7.28
CA TRP A 154 0.19 -13.32 -8.51
C TRP A 154 0.22 -12.13 -9.49
N LEU A 155 -0.92 -11.47 -9.72
CA LEU A 155 -1.02 -10.29 -10.57
C LEU A 155 -0.18 -9.12 -10.05
N ILE A 156 -0.24 -8.83 -8.75
CA ILE A 156 0.56 -7.76 -8.13
C ILE A 156 2.05 -8.07 -8.25
N ARG A 157 2.45 -9.31 -7.97
CA ARG A 157 3.84 -9.76 -8.14
C ARG A 157 4.29 -9.61 -9.59
N TRP A 158 3.45 -9.97 -10.55
CA TRP A 158 3.74 -9.81 -11.97
C TRP A 158 4.01 -8.35 -12.34
N TRP A 159 3.19 -7.41 -11.84
CA TRP A 159 3.41 -5.97 -12.04
C TRP A 159 4.73 -5.49 -11.42
N PHE A 160 5.09 -5.95 -10.22
CA PHE A 160 6.36 -5.58 -9.59
C PHE A 160 7.57 -6.12 -10.34
N VAL A 161 7.53 -7.37 -10.79
CA VAL A 161 8.62 -7.97 -11.60
C VAL A 161 8.76 -7.22 -12.92
N LYS A 162 7.66 -6.95 -13.62
CA LYS A 162 7.69 -6.17 -14.86
C LYS A 162 8.25 -4.76 -14.65
N ASN A 163 7.90 -4.11 -13.53
CA ASN A 163 8.46 -2.80 -13.19
C ASN A 163 9.96 -2.88 -12.86
N TYR A 164 10.40 -3.93 -12.16
CA TYR A 164 11.80 -4.19 -11.86
C TYR A 164 12.62 -4.34 -13.15
N ASP A 165 12.18 -5.21 -14.07
CA ASP A 165 12.85 -5.47 -15.35
C ASP A 165 12.92 -4.20 -16.21
N ARG A 166 11.82 -3.44 -16.28
CA ARG A 166 11.78 -2.14 -16.94
C ARG A 166 12.84 -1.19 -16.40
N CYS A 167 12.99 -1.10 -15.08
CA CYS A 167 13.95 -0.19 -14.45
C CYS A 167 15.40 -0.69 -14.56
N LEU A 168 15.61 -2.00 -14.63
CA LEU A 168 16.92 -2.60 -14.84
C LEU A 168 17.48 -2.26 -16.23
N ALA A 169 16.60 -2.20 -17.25
CA ALA A 169 16.94 -1.83 -18.62
C ALA A 169 17.32 -0.34 -18.80
N ILE A 170 17.06 0.51 -17.80
CA ILE A 170 17.38 1.95 -17.87
C ILE A 170 18.91 2.15 -17.73
N PRO A 171 19.55 2.86 -18.68
CA PRO A 171 20.99 3.10 -18.62
C PRO A 171 21.36 4.02 -17.45
N LYS A 172 22.56 3.84 -16.90
CA LYS A 172 23.09 4.64 -15.77
C LYS A 172 23.60 6.01 -16.24
N THR A 173 22.71 6.90 -16.64
CA THR A 173 23.07 8.22 -17.21
C THR A 173 23.04 9.38 -16.21
N ALA A 174 22.52 9.17 -15.00
CA ALA A 174 22.39 10.23 -14.00
C ALA A 174 23.77 10.70 -13.47
N THR A 175 23.98 12.01 -13.49
CA THR A 175 25.18 12.65 -12.92
C THR A 175 25.19 12.54 -11.39
N LYS A 176 26.36 12.72 -10.76
CA LYS A 176 26.50 12.70 -9.28
C LYS A 176 25.59 13.72 -8.60
N THR A 177 25.55 14.95 -9.12
CA THR A 177 24.70 16.03 -8.60
C THR A 177 23.23 15.67 -8.70
N GLN A 178 22.77 15.18 -9.86
CA GLN A 178 21.39 14.74 -10.03
C GLN A 178 21.05 13.64 -9.05
N ARG A 179 21.91 12.64 -8.88
CA ARG A 179 21.70 11.54 -7.92
C ARG A 179 21.52 12.04 -6.50
N ILE A 180 22.38 12.95 -6.02
CA ILE A 180 22.30 13.49 -4.67
C ILE A 180 21.02 14.31 -4.50
N VAL A 181 20.77 15.29 -5.39
CA VAL A 181 19.60 16.16 -5.30
C VAL A 181 18.31 15.36 -5.37
N SER A 182 18.19 14.43 -6.32
CA SER A 182 17.00 13.58 -6.42
C SER A 182 16.80 12.68 -5.21
N SER A 183 17.89 12.21 -4.58
CA SER A 183 17.81 11.38 -3.37
C SER A 183 17.31 12.18 -2.17
N ILE A 184 17.83 13.40 -1.98
CA ILE A 184 17.39 14.30 -0.91
C ILE A 184 15.92 14.64 -1.10
N VAL A 185 15.53 15.06 -2.31
CA VAL A 185 14.13 15.39 -2.62
C VAL A 185 13.22 14.19 -2.40
N ALA A 186 13.58 13.00 -2.91
CA ALA A 186 12.78 11.80 -2.73
C ALA A 186 12.66 11.41 -1.24
N PHE A 187 13.74 11.48 -0.48
CA PHE A 187 13.73 11.19 0.96
C PHE A 187 12.83 12.16 1.73
N LEU A 188 12.93 13.47 1.48
CA LEU A 188 12.09 14.48 2.14
C LEU A 188 10.62 14.32 1.77
N LEU A 189 10.30 14.06 0.49
CA LEU A 189 8.92 13.84 0.05
C LEU A 189 8.32 12.58 0.67
N MET A 190 9.06 11.47 0.70
CA MET A 190 8.60 10.24 1.36
C MET A 190 8.44 10.45 2.86
N GLY A 191 9.39 11.14 3.53
CA GLY A 191 9.28 11.47 4.95
C GLY A 191 8.07 12.34 5.27
N TRP A 192 7.78 13.33 4.42
CA TRP A 192 6.59 14.16 4.55
C TRP A 192 5.29 13.35 4.33
N ALA A 193 5.26 12.45 3.35
CA ALA A 193 4.12 11.56 3.13
C ALA A 193 3.91 10.57 4.30
N VAL A 194 4.97 10.10 4.95
CA VAL A 194 4.88 9.30 6.18
C VAL A 194 4.28 10.12 7.32
N PHE A 195 4.69 11.37 7.48
CA PHE A 195 4.06 12.28 8.45
C PHE A 195 2.57 12.49 8.11
N GLY A 196 2.25 12.62 6.82
CA GLY A 196 0.91 12.50 6.25
C GLY A 196 0.00 13.70 6.54
N SER A 197 0.51 14.77 7.13
CA SER A 197 -0.23 15.97 7.56
C SER A 197 0.55 17.25 7.29
N ALA A 198 -0.15 18.34 7.02
CA ALA A 198 0.44 19.68 6.98
C ALA A 198 0.34 20.40 8.34
N ASN A 199 -0.37 19.81 9.30
CA ASN A 199 -0.54 20.38 10.64
C ASN A 199 0.64 20.03 11.56
N GLN A 200 0.65 20.61 12.76
CA GLN A 200 1.65 20.34 13.80
C GLN A 200 1.73 18.86 14.19
N TYR A 201 0.62 18.12 14.08
CA TYR A 201 0.54 16.71 14.45
C TYR A 201 0.49 15.80 13.20
N PRO A 202 1.15 14.63 13.27
CA PRO A 202 1.10 13.63 12.20
C PRO A 202 -0.33 13.13 12.02
N LEU A 203 -0.65 12.60 10.84
CA LEU A 203 -1.97 12.02 10.54
C LEU A 203 -2.31 10.94 11.59
N ARG A 204 -3.48 11.01 12.22
CA ARG A 204 -3.94 10.09 13.26
C ARG A 204 -5.15 9.33 12.78
N TRP A 205 -5.30 8.09 13.22
CA TRP A 205 -6.50 7.29 12.93
C TRP A 205 -7.82 8.00 13.33
N SER A 206 -7.80 8.80 14.41
CA SER A 206 -8.95 9.60 14.84
C SER A 206 -9.40 10.65 13.82
N ASP A 207 -8.51 11.07 12.91
CA ASP A 207 -8.85 12.05 11.86
C ASP A 207 -9.92 11.49 10.91
N ALA A 208 -10.00 10.17 10.73
CA ALA A 208 -11.05 9.52 9.93
C ALA A 208 -12.45 9.67 10.55
N PHE A 209 -12.55 9.77 11.88
CA PHE A 209 -13.82 9.92 12.58
C PHE A 209 -14.31 11.38 12.65
N SER A 210 -13.51 12.33 12.16
CA SER A 210 -13.90 13.76 12.13
C SER A 210 -15.05 14.07 11.17
N PHE A 211 -15.36 13.16 10.23
CA PHE A 211 -16.43 13.34 9.24
C PHE A 211 -17.85 13.14 9.80
N GLY A 212 -17.99 12.72 11.07
CA GLY A 212 -19.30 12.54 11.72
C GLY A 212 -20.17 11.43 11.14
N ASN A 213 -19.60 10.55 10.32
CA ASN A 213 -20.28 9.43 9.67
C ASN A 213 -19.34 8.21 9.62
N ASP A 214 -19.78 7.09 10.21
CA ASP A 214 -19.00 5.85 10.33
C ASP A 214 -18.63 5.23 8.97
N TYR A 215 -19.48 5.40 7.95
CA TYR A 215 -19.17 4.97 6.60
C TYR A 215 -18.05 5.81 5.99
N LYS A 216 -18.09 7.14 6.15
CA LYS A 216 -17.02 8.03 5.68
C LYS A 216 -15.69 7.72 6.37
N ALA A 217 -15.73 7.41 7.67
CA ALA A 217 -14.56 6.95 8.41
C ALA A 217 -14.03 5.61 7.85
N SER A 218 -14.92 4.70 7.43
CA SER A 218 -14.55 3.41 6.81
C SER A 218 -14.03 3.53 5.38
N VAL A 219 -14.35 4.62 4.68
CA VAL A 219 -13.85 4.94 3.33
C VAL A 219 -12.47 5.59 3.37
N ALA A 220 -12.06 6.20 4.49
CA ALA A 220 -10.73 6.76 4.72
C ALA A 220 -9.77 5.69 5.29
#